data_AF-A0A9E0YEI6-F1
#
_entry.id   AF-A0A9E0YEI6-F1
#
_cell.length_a   1.000
_cell.length_b   1.000
_cell.length_c   1.000
_cell.angle_alpha   90.00
_cell.angle_beta   90.00
_cell.angle_gamma   90.00
#
_symmetry.space_group_name_H-M   'P 1'
#
loop_
_entity.id
_entity.type
_entity.pdbx_description
1 polymer ?
#
loop_
_entity_poly.entity_id
_entity_poly.type
_entity_poly.pdbx_seq_one_letter_code
_entity_poly.pdbx_strand_id
1 'polypeptide(L)'
;MNRALFTALALAIPTFASADVPEIVRRNAPVFVSRKDQIANPNTDRILGVGYSIATAIDGTQTIRYTTFFSDEDSMHSTEGTDHQMARYGRRLDIEWTYEVRIDPQSGKGHHRRYHCDVALGVGHRTCSFSGKFYRDTDRPILYVNARHNIFGDRPKFPYGTASGRRTVIDPSFEIPYPKSRDMIPIENPEMLRTSDEELAREGKLSSPSTEYAYLRIRGTLVGFPHLSLIAPDGTVYQNGKHPNDTLREMGLDLWRRESVVGIELPESVRFALKSGVASFRLGISGALAFAPPLAKITLDDVGLYLVDRAPNGTYVTTDLSSRIRCSDPKDLGTCSVD
;
A
#
# COMPACT_ATOMS: atom_id res chain seq x y z
N MET A 1 12.85 11.85 40.08
CA MET A 1 11.80 11.54 39.08
C MET A 1 11.98 12.49 37.89
N ASN A 2 12.63 12.02 36.82
CA ASN A 2 12.88 12.83 35.63
C ASN A 2 11.60 12.92 34.79
N ARG A 3 11.05 14.13 34.65
CA ARG A 3 10.01 14.43 33.68
C ARG A 3 10.64 14.41 32.29
N ALA A 4 10.43 13.33 31.55
CA ALA A 4 10.72 13.31 30.12
C ALA A 4 9.81 14.35 29.43
N LEU A 5 10.43 15.34 28.77
CA LEU A 5 9.74 16.21 27.83
C LEU A 5 9.19 15.32 26.71
N PHE A 6 7.87 15.18 26.64
CA PHE A 6 7.20 14.65 25.46
C PHE A 6 7.23 15.75 24.39
N THR A 7 8.27 15.74 23.55
CA THR A 7 8.25 16.49 22.30
C THR A 7 7.22 15.84 21.40
N ALA A 8 6.07 16.49 21.22
CA ALA A 8 5.11 16.10 20.20
C ALA A 8 5.79 16.28 18.84
N LEU A 9 6.29 15.19 18.26
CA LEU A 9 6.79 15.20 16.90
C LEU A 9 5.58 15.41 15.99
N ALA A 10 5.42 16.64 15.50
CA ALA A 10 4.49 16.91 14.41
C ALA A 10 5.07 16.23 13.16
N LEU A 11 4.65 14.99 12.91
CA LEU A 11 4.91 14.32 11.65
C LEU A 11 4.30 15.19 10.54
N ALA A 12 5.16 15.79 9.73
CA ALA A 12 4.72 16.52 8.55
C ALA A 12 3.97 15.52 7.65
N ILE A 13 2.71 15.84 7.31
CA ILE A 13 2.00 15.09 6.29
C ILE A 13 2.80 15.29 4.99
N PRO A 14 3.25 14.21 4.32
CA PRO A 14 3.97 14.35 3.07
C PRO A 14 3.14 15.19 2.10
N THR A 15 3.72 16.30 1.61
CA THR A 15 3.10 17.13 0.59
C THR A 15 3.39 16.50 -0.76
N PHE A 16 2.42 15.74 -1.27
CA PHE A 16 2.48 15.22 -2.63
C PHE A 16 2.43 16.39 -3.62
N ALA A 17 3.21 16.31 -4.71
CA ALA A 17 3.02 17.22 -5.83
C ALA A 17 1.58 17.05 -6.30
N SER A 18 0.74 18.05 -6.06
CA SER A 18 -0.68 18.00 -6.42
C SER A 18 -0.76 17.83 -7.93
N ALA A 19 -1.06 16.61 -8.38
CA ALA A 19 -1.73 16.49 -9.66
C ALA A 19 -2.98 17.38 -9.62
N ASP A 20 -3.41 17.91 -10.76
CA ASP A 20 -4.72 18.55 -10.84
C ASP A 20 -5.79 17.48 -10.63
N VAL A 21 -6.15 17.24 -9.37
CA VAL A 21 -7.13 16.24 -9.00
C VAL A 21 -8.48 16.69 -9.57
N PRO A 22 -9.12 15.87 -10.44
CA PRO A 22 -10.36 16.26 -11.08
C PRO A 22 -11.42 16.67 -10.05
N GLU A 23 -12.18 17.72 -10.34
CA GLU A 23 -13.19 18.21 -9.41
C GLU A 23 -14.21 17.13 -9.03
N ILE A 24 -14.56 16.27 -9.99
CA ILE A 24 -15.42 15.12 -9.73
C ILE A 24 -14.80 14.15 -8.73
N VAL A 25 -13.49 13.98 -8.69
CA VAL A 25 -12.81 13.17 -7.68
C VAL A 25 -12.89 13.85 -6.31
N ARG A 26 -12.59 15.16 -6.21
CA ARG A 26 -12.65 15.88 -4.92
C ARG A 26 -14.05 15.90 -4.32
N ARG A 27 -15.07 16.20 -5.13
CA ARG A 27 -16.48 16.27 -4.73
C ARG A 27 -17.01 14.94 -4.18
N ASN A 28 -16.41 13.83 -4.60
CA ASN A 28 -16.87 12.48 -4.28
C ASN A 28 -15.97 11.77 -3.26
N ALA A 29 -14.89 12.42 -2.81
CA ALA A 29 -13.93 11.86 -1.87
C ALA A 29 -14.52 11.62 -0.47
N PRO A 30 -14.21 10.50 0.20
CA PRO A 30 -14.77 10.17 1.51
C PRO A 30 -14.38 11.15 2.62
N VAL A 31 -15.25 11.25 3.62
CA VAL A 31 -14.96 11.83 4.94
C VAL A 31 -14.83 10.69 5.93
N PHE A 32 -13.69 10.62 6.63
CA PHE A 32 -13.42 9.55 7.58
C PHE A 32 -13.82 9.95 9.00
N VAL A 33 -14.34 9.01 9.76
CA VAL A 33 -14.62 9.13 11.19
C VAL A 33 -13.71 8.17 11.93
N SER A 34 -12.81 8.70 12.75
CA SER A 34 -11.86 7.90 13.55
C SER A 34 -12.57 6.95 14.52
N ARG A 35 -11.96 5.79 14.77
CA ARG A 35 -12.42 4.81 15.78
C ARG A 35 -12.23 5.35 17.21
N LYS A 36 -12.93 4.74 18.17
CA LYS A 36 -12.91 5.14 19.59
C LYS A 36 -11.52 5.14 20.19
N ASP A 37 -10.75 4.09 19.94
CA ASP A 37 -9.39 3.97 20.46
C ASP A 37 -8.42 4.92 19.75
N GLN A 38 -8.68 5.30 18.49
CA GLN A 38 -7.93 6.38 17.84
C GLN A 38 -8.11 7.75 18.48
N ILE A 39 -9.29 8.01 19.05
CA ILE A 39 -9.55 9.24 19.77
C ILE A 39 -8.86 9.21 21.15
N ALA A 40 -8.91 8.05 21.81
CA ALA A 40 -8.34 7.88 23.15
C ALA A 40 -6.81 7.79 23.15
N ASN A 41 -6.24 7.23 22.08
CA ASN A 41 -4.82 7.10 21.86
C ASN A 41 -4.42 7.85 20.59
N PRO A 42 -3.93 9.10 20.69
CA PRO A 42 -3.45 9.83 19.52
C PRO A 42 -2.17 9.21 18.89
N ASN A 43 -1.61 8.17 19.52
CA ASN A 43 -0.39 7.47 19.11
C ASN A 43 -0.74 6.06 18.57
N THR A 44 -1.46 6.05 17.47
CA THR A 44 -2.02 4.89 16.77
C THR A 44 -2.00 5.24 15.29
N ASP A 45 -2.21 4.26 14.41
CA ASP A 45 -2.26 4.49 12.97
C ASP A 45 -3.04 5.74 12.52
N ARG A 46 -2.45 6.45 11.54
CA ARG A 46 -2.98 7.69 10.99
C ARG A 46 -3.08 7.60 9.49
N ILE A 47 -4.07 8.28 8.91
CA ILE A 47 -4.16 8.39 7.46
C ILE A 47 -3.01 9.27 6.95
N LEU A 48 -2.19 8.70 6.06
CA LEU A 48 -1.08 9.35 5.37
C LEU A 48 -1.52 10.05 4.08
N GLY A 49 -2.56 9.53 3.43
CA GLY A 49 -3.08 10.10 2.19
C GLY A 49 -4.24 9.30 1.61
N VAL A 50 -4.90 9.90 0.62
CA VAL A 50 -5.95 9.27 -0.18
C VAL A 50 -5.54 9.35 -1.65
N GLY A 51 -5.40 8.18 -2.29
CA GLY A 51 -5.26 8.06 -3.72
C GLY A 51 -6.60 7.76 -4.39
N TYR A 52 -6.66 7.91 -5.71
CA TYR A 52 -7.84 7.53 -6.49
C TYR A 52 -7.47 6.84 -7.80
N SER A 53 -8.29 5.89 -8.24
CA SER A 53 -8.31 5.39 -9.61
C SER A 53 -9.61 5.84 -10.28
N ILE A 54 -9.54 6.32 -11.51
CA ILE A 54 -10.72 6.71 -12.29
C ILE A 54 -10.73 5.97 -13.64
N ALA A 55 -11.89 5.51 -14.06
CA ALA A 55 -12.09 4.93 -15.38
C ALA A 55 -13.38 5.43 -16.01
N THR A 56 -13.32 5.72 -17.30
CA THR A 56 -14.46 6.21 -18.08
C THR A 56 -14.90 5.13 -19.05
N ALA A 57 -16.17 4.71 -18.94
CA ALA A 57 -16.80 3.77 -19.87
C ALA A 57 -17.16 4.46 -21.21
N ILE A 58 -17.51 3.65 -22.22
CA ILE A 58 -17.87 4.14 -23.57
C ILE A 58 -19.08 5.09 -23.53
N ASP A 59 -20.03 4.84 -22.62
CA ASP A 59 -21.21 5.69 -22.43
C ASP A 59 -20.92 6.99 -21.66
N GLY A 60 -19.66 7.20 -21.25
CA GLY A 60 -19.20 8.34 -20.46
C GLY A 60 -19.32 8.15 -18.94
N THR A 61 -19.87 7.03 -18.46
CA THR A 61 -19.96 6.73 -17.02
C THR A 61 -18.57 6.65 -16.43
N GLN A 62 -18.33 7.36 -15.33
CA GLN A 62 -17.06 7.32 -14.62
C GLN A 62 -17.16 6.43 -13.39
N THR A 63 -16.20 5.54 -13.19
CA THR A 63 -16.03 4.78 -11.95
C THR A 63 -14.82 5.33 -11.23
N ILE A 64 -15.00 5.82 -10.00
CA ILE A 64 -13.92 6.33 -9.15
C ILE A 64 -13.79 5.43 -7.94
N ARG A 65 -12.61 4.86 -7.72
CA ARG A 65 -12.25 4.12 -6.51
C ARG A 65 -11.24 4.94 -5.71
N TYR A 66 -11.49 5.10 -4.42
CA TYR A 66 -10.60 5.76 -3.47
C TYR A 66 -9.84 4.74 -2.64
N THR A 67 -8.55 4.95 -2.49
CA THR A 67 -7.66 4.10 -1.70
C THR A 67 -6.97 4.94 -0.63
N THR A 68 -7.03 4.50 0.62
CA THR A 68 -6.48 5.21 1.78
C THR A 68 -5.27 4.49 2.29
N PHE A 69 -4.25 5.26 2.65
CA PHE A 69 -2.97 4.81 3.15
C PHE A 69 -2.88 5.18 4.62
N PHE A 70 -2.58 4.22 5.47
CA PHE A 70 -2.43 4.40 6.91
C PHE A 70 -1.00 4.12 7.32
N SER A 71 -0.48 4.84 8.33
CA SER A 71 0.90 4.67 8.79
C SER A 71 1.21 3.27 9.31
N ASP A 72 0.20 2.50 9.71
CA ASP A 72 0.36 1.17 10.26
C ASP A 72 -0.95 0.36 10.12
N GLU A 73 -0.85 -0.96 10.23
CA GLU A 73 -1.96 -1.85 10.53
C GLU A 73 -1.92 -2.19 12.03
N ASP A 74 -2.69 -1.47 12.84
CA ASP A 74 -2.71 -1.63 14.31
C ASP A 74 -3.04 -3.08 14.78
N SER A 75 -3.54 -3.93 13.89
CA SER A 75 -3.80 -5.35 14.13
C SER A 75 -2.52 -6.20 14.27
N MET A 76 -1.40 -5.74 13.71
CA MET A 76 -0.10 -6.40 13.82
C MET A 76 0.62 -5.91 15.08
N HIS A 77 0.85 -6.80 16.04
CA HIS A 77 1.34 -6.45 17.38
C HIS A 77 2.82 -6.78 17.62
N SER A 78 3.54 -7.31 16.63
CA SER A 78 4.92 -7.77 16.79
C SER A 78 5.80 -7.43 15.59
N THR A 79 7.12 -7.41 15.81
CA THR A 79 8.12 -7.32 14.74
C THR A 79 7.90 -8.39 13.67
N GLU A 80 7.67 -9.64 14.10
CA GLU A 80 7.34 -10.76 13.21
C GLU A 80 6.11 -10.46 12.34
N GLY A 81 5.05 -9.89 12.92
CA GLY A 81 3.86 -9.46 12.18
C GLY A 81 4.17 -8.41 11.10
N THR A 82 5.00 -7.43 11.44
CA THR A 82 5.42 -6.40 10.47
C THR A 82 6.34 -6.94 9.38
N ASP A 83 7.17 -7.95 9.67
CA ASP A 83 8.01 -8.60 8.68
C ASP A 83 7.19 -9.46 7.70
N HIS A 84 6.12 -10.10 8.19
CA HIS A 84 5.15 -10.79 7.32
C HIS A 84 4.50 -9.83 6.32
N GLN A 85 4.18 -8.60 6.71
CA GLN A 85 3.62 -7.60 5.80
C GLN A 85 4.63 -7.18 4.73
N MET A 86 5.89 -6.92 5.11
CA MET A 86 6.95 -6.62 4.14
C MET A 86 7.14 -7.75 3.13
N ALA A 87 7.16 -8.99 3.58
CA ALA A 87 7.34 -10.14 2.71
C ALA A 87 6.17 -10.34 1.74
N ARG A 88 4.93 -10.10 2.19
CA ARG A 88 3.72 -10.33 1.37
C ARG A 88 3.38 -9.17 0.44
N TYR A 89 3.54 -7.93 0.90
CA TYR A 89 3.01 -6.73 0.28
C TYR A 89 4.08 -5.67 -0.02
N GLY A 90 5.32 -5.87 0.43
CA GLY A 90 6.39 -4.89 0.24
C GLY A 90 6.15 -3.59 0.99
N ARG A 91 5.42 -3.64 2.11
CA ARG A 91 5.11 -2.49 2.95
C ARG A 91 4.72 -2.94 4.35
N ARG A 92 4.86 -2.06 5.34
CA ARG A 92 4.31 -2.21 6.71
C ARG A 92 3.10 -1.31 6.98
N LEU A 93 3.03 -0.20 6.26
CA LEU A 93 1.87 0.67 6.27
C LEU A 93 0.65 -0.08 5.73
N ASP A 94 -0.54 0.29 6.17
CA ASP A 94 -1.78 -0.35 5.71
C ASP A 94 -2.39 0.40 4.51
N ILE A 95 -2.99 -0.35 3.58
CA ILE A 95 -3.61 0.22 2.37
C ILE A 95 -4.96 -0.44 2.16
N GLU A 96 -5.99 0.40 2.14
CA GLU A 96 -7.36 -0.05 1.97
C GLU A 96 -8.04 0.70 0.82
N TRP A 97 -8.67 -0.02 -0.10
CA TRP A 97 -9.64 0.64 -0.97
C TRP A 97 -10.87 0.88 -0.11
N THR A 98 -11.43 2.09 -0.15
CA THR A 98 -12.34 2.57 0.89
C THR A 98 -13.75 2.76 0.38
N TYR A 99 -13.85 3.29 -0.83
CA TYR A 99 -15.10 3.65 -1.47
C TYR A 99 -14.94 3.60 -2.98
N GLU A 100 -15.97 3.12 -3.65
CA GLU A 100 -16.10 3.21 -5.09
C GLU A 100 -17.47 3.79 -5.43
N VAL A 101 -17.49 4.69 -6.40
CA VAL A 101 -18.69 5.35 -6.90
C VAL A 101 -18.70 5.27 -8.41
N ARG A 102 -19.88 4.96 -8.96
CA ARG A 102 -20.18 5.09 -10.40
C ARG A 102 -21.00 6.36 -10.63
N ILE A 103 -20.53 7.19 -11.55
CA ILE A 103 -21.03 8.53 -11.81
C ILE A 103 -21.51 8.58 -13.26
N ASP A 104 -22.79 8.88 -13.43
CA ASP A 104 -23.41 9.07 -14.74
C ASP A 104 -22.84 10.32 -15.45
N PRO A 105 -22.69 10.32 -16.79
CA PRO A 105 -22.13 11.46 -17.55
C PRO A 105 -22.85 12.80 -17.35
N GLN A 106 -24.11 12.80 -16.92
CA GLN A 106 -24.89 14.02 -16.65
C GLN A 106 -24.66 14.57 -15.23
N SER A 107 -24.02 13.79 -14.35
CA SER A 107 -23.67 14.22 -12.99
C SER A 107 -22.46 15.16 -13.05
N GLY A 108 -22.55 16.35 -12.45
CA GLY A 108 -21.46 17.33 -12.45
C GLY A 108 -21.83 18.73 -12.95
N LYS A 109 -22.99 18.92 -13.59
CA LYS A 109 -23.50 20.24 -14.02
C LYS A 109 -24.30 20.97 -12.91
N GLY A 110 -23.77 21.02 -11.69
CA GLY A 110 -24.46 21.66 -10.55
C GLY A 110 -25.64 20.86 -9.96
N HIS A 111 -25.87 19.63 -10.42
CA HIS A 111 -26.85 18.71 -9.83
C HIS A 111 -26.19 17.72 -8.86
N HIS A 112 -26.89 17.36 -7.78
CA HIS A 112 -26.58 16.18 -6.95
C HIS A 112 -26.49 14.92 -7.84
N ARG A 113 -25.72 13.91 -7.41
CA ARG A 113 -25.57 12.66 -8.17
C ARG A 113 -26.92 12.07 -8.54
N ARG A 114 -27.07 11.61 -9.79
CA ARG A 114 -28.31 10.98 -10.26
C ARG A 114 -28.37 9.47 -9.99
N TYR A 115 -27.22 8.82 -9.86
CA TYR A 115 -27.11 7.37 -9.65
C TYR A 115 -26.09 7.07 -8.54
N HIS A 116 -26.44 6.10 -7.68
CA HIS A 116 -25.57 5.53 -6.65
C HIS A 116 -25.44 4.03 -6.91
N CYS A 117 -24.27 3.60 -7.38
CA CYS A 117 -23.83 2.20 -7.25
C CYS A 117 -22.57 2.24 -6.40
N ASP A 118 -22.79 2.69 -5.17
CA ASP A 118 -21.73 3.02 -4.25
C ASP A 118 -21.39 1.74 -3.47
N VAL A 119 -20.12 1.38 -3.42
CA VAL A 119 -19.66 0.26 -2.61
C VAL A 119 -18.52 0.70 -1.71
N ALA A 120 -18.44 0.11 -0.53
CA ALA A 120 -17.35 0.32 0.42
C ALA A 120 -16.74 -1.01 0.82
N LEU A 121 -15.48 -0.98 1.22
CA LEU A 121 -14.82 -2.14 1.81
C LEU A 121 -15.30 -2.30 3.25
N GLY A 122 -16.12 -3.32 3.47
CA GLY A 122 -16.70 -3.64 4.77
C GLY A 122 -15.88 -4.68 5.53
N VAL A 123 -16.21 -4.84 6.82
CA VAL A 123 -15.59 -5.80 7.77
C VAL A 123 -15.41 -7.19 7.12
N GLY A 124 -14.18 -7.71 7.17
CA GLY A 124 -13.80 -8.95 6.51
C GLY A 124 -13.41 -8.79 5.03
N HIS A 125 -13.03 -7.59 4.62
CA HIS A 125 -12.62 -7.21 3.26
C HIS A 125 -13.69 -7.51 2.19
N ARG A 126 -14.97 -7.35 2.53
CA ARG A 126 -16.09 -7.62 1.61
C ARG A 126 -16.60 -6.33 0.98
N THR A 127 -16.75 -6.32 -0.34
CA THR A 127 -17.48 -5.27 -1.05
C THR A 127 -18.94 -5.26 -0.60
N CYS A 128 -19.38 -4.15 -0.03
CA CYS A 128 -20.74 -3.96 0.47
C CYS A 128 -21.36 -2.73 -0.18
N SER A 129 -22.65 -2.78 -0.52
CA SER A 129 -23.40 -1.60 -0.94
C SER A 129 -23.37 -0.53 0.16
N PHE A 130 -23.10 0.71 -0.23
CA PHE A 130 -23.11 1.85 0.68
C PHE A 130 -24.54 2.33 0.91
N SER A 131 -24.92 2.42 2.19
CA SER A 131 -26.22 2.91 2.66
C SER A 131 -26.07 3.95 3.77
N GLY A 132 -24.92 4.63 3.78
CA GLY A 132 -24.51 5.60 4.78
C GLY A 132 -25.02 7.00 4.51
N LYS A 133 -24.49 7.96 5.27
CA LYS A 133 -24.78 9.39 5.12
C LYS A 133 -23.70 10.07 4.29
N PHE A 134 -24.08 11.15 3.64
CA PHE A 134 -23.14 12.08 3.00
C PHE A 134 -22.85 13.27 3.91
N TYR A 135 -21.68 13.87 3.74
CA TYR A 135 -21.29 15.07 4.44
C TYR A 135 -22.07 16.27 3.91
N ARG A 136 -22.53 17.14 4.82
CA ARG A 136 -23.48 18.25 4.60
C ARG A 136 -23.40 18.90 3.23
N ASP A 137 -24.48 18.81 2.46
CA ASP A 137 -24.63 19.45 1.12
C ASP A 137 -23.50 19.12 0.13
N THR A 138 -22.79 18.00 0.35
CA THR A 138 -21.78 17.46 -0.54
C THR A 138 -22.15 16.04 -0.93
N ASP A 139 -21.46 15.48 -1.92
CA ASP A 139 -21.55 14.06 -2.21
C ASP A 139 -20.48 13.22 -1.49
N ARG A 140 -19.75 13.78 -0.53
CA ARG A 140 -18.68 13.05 0.16
C ARG A 140 -19.28 12.01 1.11
N PRO A 141 -19.09 10.70 0.90
CA PRO A 141 -19.64 9.68 1.81
C PRO A 141 -18.94 9.76 3.17
N ILE A 142 -19.69 9.56 4.25
CA ILE A 142 -19.12 9.44 5.59
C ILE A 142 -18.81 7.97 5.86
N LEU A 143 -17.53 7.67 6.05
CA LEU A 143 -17.03 6.34 6.37
C LEU A 143 -16.48 6.29 7.79
N TYR A 144 -16.87 5.26 8.53
CA TYR A 144 -16.41 5.02 9.90
C TYR A 144 -15.31 3.96 9.89
N VAL A 145 -14.15 4.28 10.45
CA VAL A 145 -13.13 3.27 10.73
C VAL A 145 -13.68 2.36 11.84
N ASN A 146 -13.88 1.10 11.52
CA ASN A 146 -14.65 0.16 12.36
C ASN A 146 -13.80 -0.99 12.92
N ALA A 147 -12.52 -1.05 12.60
CA ALA A 147 -11.59 -2.08 13.07
C ALA A 147 -10.15 -1.55 13.15
N ARG A 148 -9.28 -2.31 13.84
CA ARG A 148 -7.84 -2.03 13.99
C ARG A 148 -7.01 -2.34 12.74
N HIS A 149 -7.53 -3.15 11.83
CA HIS A 149 -6.97 -3.31 10.48
C HIS A 149 -7.60 -2.31 9.50
N ASN A 150 -7.90 -1.09 9.98
CA ASN A 150 -8.45 0.04 9.22
C ASN A 150 -9.65 -0.16 8.29
N ILE A 151 -10.38 -1.28 8.39
CA ILE A 151 -11.59 -1.49 7.58
C ILE A 151 -12.71 -0.51 7.95
N PHE A 152 -13.43 -0.08 6.92
CA PHE A 152 -14.47 0.92 6.99
C PHE A 152 -15.89 0.33 7.09
N GLY A 153 -16.84 1.19 7.40
CA GLY A 153 -18.25 0.94 7.15
C GLY A 153 -19.03 2.23 6.99
N ASP A 154 -20.23 2.12 6.45
CA ASP A 154 -21.16 3.23 6.23
C ASP A 154 -21.93 3.65 7.52
N ARG A 155 -21.73 2.89 8.59
CA ARG A 155 -22.25 3.10 9.95
C ARG A 155 -21.18 2.71 10.98
N PRO A 156 -21.19 3.32 12.18
CA PRO A 156 -20.28 2.90 13.25
C PRO A 156 -20.67 1.50 13.75
N LYS A 157 -19.68 0.63 13.95
CA LYS A 157 -19.86 -0.73 14.49
C LYS A 157 -19.05 -0.94 15.76
N PHE A 158 -19.68 -1.48 16.80
CA PHE A 158 -19.00 -1.88 18.03
C PHE A 158 -17.97 -3.01 17.76
N PRO A 159 -16.82 -3.07 18.46
CA PRO A 159 -16.41 -2.20 19.58
C PRO A 159 -15.75 -0.89 19.17
N TYR A 160 -15.16 -0.81 17.97
CA TYR A 160 -14.25 0.28 17.60
C TYR A 160 -14.96 1.51 17.02
N GLY A 161 -15.97 1.32 16.19
CA GLY A 161 -16.69 2.40 15.52
C GLY A 161 -17.45 3.30 16.49
N THR A 162 -17.49 4.61 16.19
CA THR A 162 -18.27 5.59 16.93
C THR A 162 -18.81 6.71 16.04
N ALA A 163 -20.02 7.18 16.35
CA ALA A 163 -20.59 8.37 15.71
C ALA A 163 -19.93 9.68 16.19
N SER A 164 -19.30 9.65 17.37
CA SER A 164 -18.66 10.81 18.01
C SER A 164 -17.19 10.98 17.62
N GLY A 165 -16.72 10.23 16.63
CA GLY A 165 -15.32 10.28 16.21
C GLY A 165 -14.96 11.59 15.53
N ARG A 166 -13.66 11.92 15.57
CA ARG A 166 -13.12 13.04 14.80
C ARG A 166 -13.40 12.80 13.33
N ARG A 167 -14.00 13.78 12.67
CA ARG A 167 -14.16 13.80 11.21
C ARG A 167 -12.90 14.36 10.58
N THR A 168 -12.34 13.61 9.65
CA THR A 168 -11.18 14.03 8.88
C THR A 168 -11.59 14.08 7.41
N VAL A 169 -11.48 15.28 6.86
CA VAL A 169 -11.69 15.53 5.43
C VAL A 169 -10.30 15.54 4.81
N ILE A 170 -10.01 14.53 4.00
CA ILE A 170 -8.74 14.41 3.29
C ILE A 170 -9.05 14.51 1.81
N ASP A 171 -8.44 15.50 1.17
CA ASP A 171 -8.57 15.63 -0.27
C ASP A 171 -7.63 14.61 -0.94
N PRO A 172 -8.11 13.89 -1.95
CA PRO A 172 -7.26 12.97 -2.70
C PRO A 172 -6.05 13.72 -3.21
N SER A 173 -4.88 13.08 -3.13
CA SER A 173 -3.60 13.77 -3.35
C SER A 173 -2.87 13.28 -4.60
N PHE A 174 -3.23 12.10 -5.12
CA PHE A 174 -2.59 11.49 -6.29
C PHE A 174 -3.49 10.45 -6.96
N GLU A 175 -3.27 10.27 -8.26
CA GLU A 175 -3.89 9.20 -9.04
C GLU A 175 -3.11 7.88 -8.89
N ILE A 176 -3.84 6.77 -8.87
CA ILE A 176 -3.33 5.40 -8.97
C ILE A 176 -3.74 4.90 -10.36
N PRO A 177 -2.92 5.16 -11.40
CA PRO A 177 -3.28 4.84 -12.77
C PRO A 177 -3.18 3.34 -13.04
N TYR A 178 -4.02 2.81 -13.92
CA TYR A 178 -3.78 1.46 -14.45
C TYR A 178 -2.49 1.43 -15.27
N PRO A 179 -1.64 0.39 -15.18
CA PRO A 179 -1.74 -0.83 -14.37
C PRO A 179 -0.98 -0.83 -13.04
N LYS A 180 -0.68 0.35 -12.49
CA LYS A 180 0.13 0.49 -11.27
C LYS A 180 -0.61 -0.08 -10.06
N SER A 181 0.11 -0.81 -9.20
CA SER A 181 -0.44 -1.21 -7.90
C SER A 181 -0.46 -0.04 -6.92
N ARG A 182 -1.47 0.06 -6.06
CA ARG A 182 -1.42 0.92 -4.86
C ARG A 182 -0.17 0.70 -4.00
N ASP A 183 0.41 -0.50 -4.00
CA ASP A 183 1.63 -0.81 -3.23
C ASP A 183 2.88 -0.11 -3.79
N MET A 184 2.85 0.40 -5.03
CA MET A 184 3.93 1.24 -5.56
C MET A 184 3.90 2.68 -5.05
N ILE A 185 2.74 3.17 -4.58
CA ILE A 185 2.62 4.56 -4.13
C ILE A 185 3.61 4.88 -2.99
N PRO A 186 3.77 4.05 -1.94
CA PRO A 186 4.75 4.33 -0.91
C PRO A 186 6.20 4.22 -1.37
N ILE A 187 6.49 3.39 -2.38
CA ILE A 187 7.83 3.30 -2.98
C ILE A 187 8.15 4.58 -3.73
N GLU A 188 7.19 5.13 -4.48
CA GLU A 188 7.34 6.39 -5.20
C GLU A 188 7.30 7.61 -4.27
N ASN A 189 6.75 7.44 -3.07
CA ASN A 189 6.63 8.46 -2.03
C ASN A 189 7.22 7.97 -0.71
N PRO A 190 8.55 7.81 -0.64
CA PRO A 190 9.20 7.07 0.44
C PRO A 190 9.08 7.74 1.82
N GLU A 191 8.63 8.99 1.89
CA GLU A 191 8.21 9.63 3.14
C GLU A 191 7.01 8.93 3.81
N MET A 192 6.13 8.27 3.05
CA MET A 192 5.11 7.39 3.61
C MET A 192 5.73 6.18 4.33
N LEU A 193 6.75 5.57 3.72
CA LEU A 193 7.49 4.45 4.32
C LEU A 193 8.23 4.91 5.58
N ARG A 194 8.91 6.06 5.53
CA ARG A 194 9.55 6.67 6.70
C ARG A 194 8.56 6.88 7.85
N THR A 195 7.41 7.50 7.54
CA THR A 195 6.39 7.78 8.55
C THR A 195 5.84 6.50 9.18
N SER A 196 5.66 5.45 8.37
CA SER A 196 5.25 4.14 8.85
C SER A 196 6.27 3.50 9.77
N ASP A 197 7.54 3.47 9.35
CA ASP A 197 8.64 2.92 10.14
C ASP A 197 8.83 3.67 11.48
N GLU A 198 8.70 5.00 11.46
CA GLU A 198 8.79 5.83 12.66
C GLU A 198 7.63 5.56 13.63
N GLU A 199 6.42 5.38 13.10
CA GLU A 199 5.25 5.00 13.89
C GLU A 199 5.43 3.63 14.54
N LEU A 200 5.88 2.64 13.76
CA LEU A 200 6.15 1.28 14.25
C LEU A 200 7.26 1.23 15.29
N ALA A 201 8.33 2.01 15.10
CA ALA A 201 9.39 2.14 16.09
C ALA A 201 8.89 2.79 17.38
N ARG A 202 8.05 3.83 17.27
CA ARG A 202 7.38 4.49 18.41
C ARG A 202 6.47 3.52 19.17
N GLU A 203 5.85 2.57 18.48
CA GLU A 203 5.01 1.51 19.08
C GLU A 203 5.80 0.31 19.62
N GLY A 204 7.12 0.29 19.44
CA GLY A 204 7.98 -0.83 19.84
C GLY A 204 7.82 -2.07 18.97
N LYS A 205 7.20 -1.95 17.79
CA LYS A 205 7.09 -3.02 16.78
C LYS A 205 8.39 -3.14 15.98
N LEU A 206 9.15 -2.05 15.87
CA LEU A 206 10.51 -2.03 15.31
C LEU A 206 11.51 -1.48 16.33
N SER A 207 12.76 -1.95 16.29
CA SER A 207 13.86 -1.38 17.07
C SER A 207 14.33 -0.04 16.52
N SER A 208 14.18 0.17 15.21
CA SER A 208 14.53 1.39 14.49
C SER A 208 13.84 1.42 13.12
N PRO A 209 13.68 2.60 12.49
CA PRO A 209 13.26 2.69 11.10
C PRO A 209 14.17 1.88 10.18
N SER A 210 13.59 1.20 9.21
CA SER A 210 14.23 0.13 8.46
C SER A 210 14.46 0.55 7.03
N THR A 211 15.72 0.67 6.64
CA THR A 211 16.11 0.98 5.26
C THR A 211 16.62 -0.24 4.49
N GLU A 212 16.51 -1.43 5.07
CA GLU A 212 17.27 -2.61 4.65
C GLU A 212 16.59 -3.43 3.55
N TYR A 213 15.56 -2.90 2.89
CA TYR A 213 14.81 -3.64 1.88
C TYR A 213 15.17 -3.26 0.46
N ALA A 214 15.24 -4.29 -0.39
CA ALA A 214 14.95 -4.19 -1.81
C ALA A 214 13.48 -4.49 -2.07
N TYR A 215 12.85 -3.69 -2.92
CA TYR A 215 11.46 -3.88 -3.32
C TYR A 215 11.43 -4.45 -4.73
N LEU A 216 10.90 -5.65 -4.87
CA LEU A 216 10.66 -6.27 -6.17
C LEU A 216 9.22 -6.02 -6.58
N ARG A 217 9.05 -5.27 -7.66
CA ARG A 217 7.75 -5.11 -8.33
C ARG A 217 7.65 -6.18 -9.40
N ILE A 218 6.53 -6.88 -9.45
CA ILE A 218 6.22 -7.79 -10.55
C ILE A 218 4.92 -7.37 -11.22
N ARG A 219 4.87 -7.48 -12.54
CA ARG A 219 3.63 -7.33 -13.32
C ARG A 219 3.39 -8.59 -14.12
N GLY A 220 2.18 -9.11 -14.12
CA GLY A 220 1.86 -10.29 -14.93
C GLY A 220 0.64 -11.08 -14.47
N THR A 221 0.73 -12.41 -14.56
CA THR A 221 -0.25 -13.36 -14.00
C THR A 221 0.41 -14.27 -12.97
N LEU A 222 -0.26 -14.49 -11.84
CA LEU A 222 0.23 -15.25 -10.70
C LEU A 222 -0.70 -16.44 -10.45
N VAL A 223 -0.12 -17.62 -10.39
CA VAL A 223 -0.76 -18.86 -9.95
C VAL A 223 0.03 -19.37 -8.75
N GLY A 224 -0.65 -19.61 -7.63
CA GLY A 224 -0.02 -20.07 -6.38
C GLY A 224 0.57 -18.96 -5.51
N PHE A 225 1.44 -19.35 -4.59
CA PHE A 225 2.01 -18.50 -3.55
C PHE A 225 3.55 -18.66 -3.55
N PRO A 226 4.26 -17.97 -4.46
CA PRO A 226 5.70 -18.10 -4.58
C PRO A 226 6.43 -17.24 -3.55
N HIS A 227 7.66 -17.64 -3.25
CA HIS A 227 8.69 -16.73 -2.78
C HIS A 227 9.46 -16.18 -3.98
N LEU A 228 9.79 -14.90 -3.90
CA LEU A 228 10.70 -14.20 -4.78
C LEU A 228 12.06 -14.10 -4.10
N SER A 229 13.13 -14.18 -4.90
CA SER A 229 14.48 -14.19 -4.36
C SER A 229 15.47 -13.39 -5.20
N LEU A 230 16.48 -12.85 -4.52
CA LEU A 230 17.72 -12.32 -5.06
C LEU A 230 18.85 -13.29 -4.69
N ILE A 231 19.56 -13.78 -5.69
CA ILE A 231 20.65 -14.74 -5.52
C ILE A 231 21.97 -14.02 -5.83
N ALA A 232 22.83 -13.91 -4.82
CA ALA A 232 24.13 -13.28 -4.92
C ALA A 232 25.14 -14.12 -5.74
N PRO A 233 26.25 -13.53 -6.22
CA PRO A 233 27.29 -14.26 -6.96
C PRO A 233 27.88 -15.46 -6.22
N ASP A 234 27.94 -15.40 -4.88
CA ASP A 234 28.43 -16.48 -4.02
C ASP A 234 27.40 -17.60 -3.79
N GLY A 235 26.20 -17.47 -4.37
CA GLY A 235 25.10 -18.43 -4.21
C GLY A 235 24.18 -18.15 -3.02
N THR A 236 24.44 -17.14 -2.20
CA THR A 236 23.57 -16.77 -1.09
C THR A 236 22.21 -16.32 -1.61
N VAL A 237 21.13 -16.83 -1.01
CA VAL A 237 19.74 -16.55 -1.40
C VAL A 237 19.08 -15.62 -0.39
N TYR A 238 18.64 -14.45 -0.84
CA TYR A 238 17.80 -13.53 -0.10
C TYR A 238 16.38 -13.64 -0.64
N GLN A 239 15.42 -13.99 0.20
CA GLN A 239 14.04 -14.24 -0.21
C GLN A 239 13.06 -13.32 0.52
N ASN A 240 11.88 -13.09 -0.06
CA ASN A 240 10.82 -12.42 0.66
C ASN A 240 10.30 -13.36 1.76
N GLY A 241 10.58 -12.98 3.01
CA GLY A 241 10.09 -13.66 4.21
C GLY A 241 10.91 -14.87 4.67
N LYS A 242 10.74 -15.19 5.95
CA LYS A 242 11.45 -16.30 6.62
C LYS A 242 10.52 -17.46 6.95
N HIS A 243 9.20 -17.24 6.95
CA HIS A 243 8.20 -18.27 7.22
C HIS A 243 7.54 -18.79 5.93
N PRO A 244 7.07 -20.06 5.90
CA PRO A 244 6.38 -20.63 4.75
C PRO A 244 5.10 -19.89 4.33
N ASN A 245 4.54 -19.07 5.21
CA ASN A 245 3.35 -18.25 4.94
C ASN A 245 3.69 -16.88 4.36
N ASP A 246 4.98 -16.53 4.23
CA ASP A 246 5.49 -15.22 3.80
C ASP A 246 5.70 -15.14 2.29
N THR A 247 4.80 -15.81 1.59
CA THR A 247 4.76 -15.85 0.14
C THR A 247 4.18 -14.56 -0.40
N LEU A 248 4.50 -14.21 -1.64
CA LEU A 248 3.71 -13.25 -2.39
C LEU A 248 2.24 -13.73 -2.41
N ARG A 249 1.34 -12.88 -1.92
CA ARG A 249 -0.10 -13.15 -1.93
C ARG A 249 -0.78 -12.11 -2.81
N GLU A 250 -1.38 -12.61 -3.88
CA GLU A 250 -2.23 -11.83 -4.79
C GLU A 250 -1.46 -10.80 -5.63
N MET A 251 -2.06 -10.37 -6.75
CA MET A 251 -1.55 -9.27 -7.57
C MET A 251 -2.67 -8.29 -7.86
N GLY A 252 -2.53 -7.08 -7.32
CA GLY A 252 -3.46 -5.97 -7.47
C GLY A 252 -4.83 -6.23 -6.82
N LEU A 253 -5.23 -5.35 -5.90
CA LEU A 253 -6.60 -5.32 -5.34
C LEU A 253 -7.44 -4.13 -5.85
N ASP A 254 -6.85 -3.24 -6.64
CA ASP A 254 -7.56 -2.12 -7.26
C ASP A 254 -8.35 -2.56 -8.51
N LEU A 255 -9.11 -1.63 -9.08
CA LEU A 255 -9.99 -1.84 -10.23
C LEU A 255 -9.29 -2.54 -11.41
N TRP A 256 -7.97 -2.40 -11.48
CA TRP A 256 -7.20 -2.66 -12.68
C TRP A 256 -5.94 -3.47 -12.33
N ARG A 257 -6.14 -4.79 -12.23
CA ARG A 257 -5.17 -5.80 -11.79
C ARG A 257 -3.99 -5.93 -12.74
N ARG A 258 -2.79 -6.18 -12.19
CA ARG A 258 -1.66 -6.98 -12.77
C ARG A 258 -0.33 -6.79 -12.03
N GLU A 259 -0.21 -5.82 -11.13
CA GLU A 259 1.05 -5.49 -10.47
C GLU A 259 1.02 -5.80 -8.96
N SER A 260 2.17 -6.21 -8.41
CA SER A 260 2.37 -6.42 -6.97
C SER A 260 3.82 -6.13 -6.57
N VAL A 261 4.04 -5.98 -5.28
CA VAL A 261 5.34 -5.61 -4.69
C VAL A 261 5.63 -6.52 -3.50
N VAL A 262 6.90 -6.92 -3.34
CA VAL A 262 7.41 -7.55 -2.11
C VAL A 262 8.69 -6.90 -1.63
N GLY A 263 8.96 -6.97 -0.33
CA GLY A 263 10.23 -6.59 0.27
C GLY A 263 11.14 -7.79 0.48
N ILE A 264 12.42 -7.64 0.12
CA ILE A 264 13.50 -8.58 0.43
C ILE A 264 14.51 -7.84 1.30
N GLU A 265 14.70 -8.33 2.53
CA GLU A 265 15.70 -7.82 3.47
C GLU A 265 17.10 -8.14 2.93
N LEU A 266 17.96 -7.13 2.85
CA LEU A 266 19.31 -7.22 2.30
C LEU A 266 20.32 -6.53 3.22
N PRO A 267 21.46 -7.19 3.52
CA PRO A 267 22.58 -6.54 4.20
C PRO A 267 23.07 -5.30 3.44
N GLU A 268 23.62 -4.33 4.16
CA GLU A 268 24.14 -3.09 3.58
C GLU A 268 25.15 -3.35 2.44
N SER A 269 26.04 -4.32 2.61
CA SER A 269 27.04 -4.70 1.60
C SER A 269 26.40 -5.15 0.28
N VAL A 270 25.30 -5.91 0.35
CA VAL A 270 24.55 -6.39 -0.81
C VAL A 270 23.81 -5.24 -1.48
N ARG A 271 23.16 -4.36 -0.69
CA ARG A 271 22.49 -3.16 -1.21
C ARG A 271 23.48 -2.23 -1.91
N PHE A 272 24.66 -2.04 -1.33
CA PHE A 272 25.74 -1.27 -1.94
C PHE A 272 26.17 -1.89 -3.28
N ALA A 273 26.41 -3.21 -3.31
CA ALA A 273 26.80 -3.92 -4.53
C ALA A 273 25.74 -3.82 -5.63
N LEU A 274 24.46 -3.96 -5.26
CA LEU A 274 23.33 -3.75 -6.16
C LEU A 274 23.33 -2.34 -6.72
N LYS A 275 23.54 -1.28 -5.92
CA LYS A 275 23.55 0.11 -6.43
C LYS A 275 24.72 0.44 -7.33
N SER A 276 25.91 -0.06 -7.00
CA SER A 276 27.14 0.27 -7.72
C SER A 276 27.34 -0.55 -9.00
N GLY A 277 26.65 -1.70 -9.13
CA GLY A 277 26.83 -2.60 -10.28
C GLY A 277 28.17 -3.29 -10.32
N VAL A 278 28.75 -3.48 -9.15
CA VAL A 278 29.99 -4.26 -8.98
C VAL A 278 29.74 -5.76 -8.90
N ALA A 279 28.47 -6.20 -8.87
CA ALA A 279 28.08 -7.60 -8.79
C ALA A 279 26.75 -7.85 -9.50
N SER A 280 26.69 -8.92 -10.31
CA SER A 280 25.46 -9.38 -10.93
C SER A 280 24.68 -10.30 -10.00
N PHE A 281 23.41 -10.01 -9.79
CA PHE A 281 22.48 -10.85 -9.01
C PHE A 281 21.55 -11.60 -9.94
N ARG A 282 21.05 -12.77 -9.53
CA ARG A 282 19.98 -13.47 -10.25
C ARG A 282 18.66 -13.32 -9.51
N LEU A 283 17.58 -13.13 -10.25
CA LEU A 283 16.23 -13.21 -9.69
C LEU A 283 15.80 -14.69 -9.66
N GLY A 284 14.97 -15.05 -8.69
CA GLY A 284 14.48 -16.41 -8.54
C GLY A 284 13.03 -16.45 -8.08
N ILE A 285 12.35 -17.53 -8.43
CA ILE A 285 11.07 -17.93 -7.88
C ILE A 285 11.25 -19.30 -7.24
N SER A 286 10.75 -19.47 -6.02
CA SER A 286 10.55 -20.78 -5.41
C SER A 286 9.08 -20.93 -5.00
N GLY A 287 8.52 -22.14 -5.14
CA GLY A 287 7.16 -22.43 -4.71
C GLY A 287 7.14 -22.91 -3.26
N ALA A 288 6.20 -22.42 -2.44
CA ALA A 288 5.88 -23.04 -1.16
C ALA A 288 5.27 -24.43 -1.42
N LEU A 289 6.11 -25.47 -1.43
CA LEU A 289 5.68 -26.86 -1.44
C LEU A 289 5.08 -27.18 -0.09
N ALA A 290 3.77 -27.41 -0.06
CA ALA A 290 3.20 -28.22 1.02
C ALA A 290 2.15 -29.22 0.52
N PHE A 291 1.20 -28.86 -0.36
CA PHE A 291 0.07 -29.77 -0.64
C PHE A 291 -0.53 -29.72 -2.08
N ALA A 292 0.28 -30.05 -3.09
CA ALA A 292 -0.11 -30.42 -4.48
C ALA A 292 -0.29 -29.29 -5.54
N PRO A 293 -0.14 -29.59 -6.86
CA PRO A 293 0.08 -28.62 -7.95
C PRO A 293 -1.18 -27.85 -8.40
N PRO A 294 -1.04 -26.78 -9.23
CA PRO A 294 0.09 -26.48 -10.10
C PRO A 294 1.24 -25.80 -9.36
N LEU A 295 2.46 -26.10 -9.81
CA LEU A 295 3.67 -25.32 -9.51
C LEU A 295 3.33 -23.84 -9.51
N ALA A 296 3.69 -23.12 -8.45
CA ALA A 296 3.53 -21.68 -8.42
C ALA A 296 4.15 -21.10 -9.71
N LYS A 297 3.35 -20.45 -10.53
CA LYS A 297 3.77 -19.92 -11.83
C LYS A 297 3.49 -18.44 -11.86
N ILE A 298 4.52 -17.68 -12.16
CA ILE A 298 4.38 -16.29 -12.55
C ILE A 298 4.63 -16.23 -14.05
N THR A 299 3.71 -15.65 -14.82
CA THR A 299 4.02 -15.19 -16.18
C THR A 299 4.21 -13.69 -16.07
N LEU A 300 5.44 -13.21 -16.21
CA LEU A 300 5.72 -11.79 -16.12
C LEU A 300 5.45 -11.08 -17.44
N ASP A 301 4.81 -9.93 -17.32
CA ASP A 301 4.79 -8.86 -18.31
C ASP A 301 5.96 -7.89 -18.09
N ASP A 302 6.43 -7.74 -16.84
CA ASP A 302 7.45 -6.77 -16.42
C ASP A 302 7.95 -7.05 -15.00
N VAL A 303 9.16 -6.59 -14.69
CA VAL A 303 9.77 -6.67 -13.34
C VAL A 303 10.51 -5.37 -13.04
N GLY A 304 10.39 -4.89 -11.81
CA GLY A 304 11.13 -3.73 -11.31
C GLY A 304 11.86 -4.03 -10.02
N LEU A 305 12.96 -3.31 -9.80
CA LEU A 305 13.75 -3.38 -8.59
C LEU A 305 13.97 -1.97 -8.07
N TYR A 306 13.58 -1.73 -6.82
CA TYR A 306 13.73 -0.45 -6.16
C TYR A 306 14.47 -0.61 -4.84
N LEU A 307 15.30 0.37 -4.51
CA LEU A 307 15.93 0.49 -3.20
C LEU A 307 15.45 1.77 -2.54
N VAL A 308 15.08 1.70 -1.27
CA VAL A 308 14.74 2.88 -0.48
C VAL A 308 15.83 3.09 0.55
N ASP A 309 16.43 4.29 0.54
CA ASP A 309 17.53 4.69 1.40
C ASP A 309 17.17 5.87 2.26
N ARG A 310 17.79 5.96 3.43
CA ARG A 310 17.79 7.19 4.22
C ARG A 310 19.04 8.00 3.89
N ALA A 311 18.84 9.16 3.28
CA ALA A 311 19.92 10.10 3.02
C ALA A 311 20.45 10.70 4.35
N PRO A 312 21.66 11.30 4.36
CA PRO A 312 22.26 11.86 5.58
C PRO A 312 21.44 12.94 6.29
N ASN A 313 20.60 13.66 5.54
CA ASN A 313 19.64 14.65 6.05
C ASN A 313 18.37 14.02 6.66
N GLY A 314 18.26 12.69 6.68
CA GLY A 314 17.14 11.94 7.22
C GLY A 314 15.98 11.68 6.25
N THR A 315 15.98 12.26 5.04
CA THR A 315 14.93 12.03 4.04
C THR A 315 15.06 10.66 3.40
N TYR A 316 13.94 10.04 3.07
CA TYR A 316 14.01 8.78 2.32
C TYR A 316 14.05 9.05 0.82
N VAL A 317 14.86 8.27 0.09
CA VAL A 317 15.07 8.37 -1.35
C VAL A 317 14.91 7.00 -1.99
N THR A 318 14.12 6.95 -3.05
CA THR A 318 13.94 5.74 -3.85
C THR A 318 14.85 5.77 -5.06
N THR A 319 15.64 4.72 -5.22
CA THR A 319 16.46 4.46 -6.41
C THR A 319 15.80 3.36 -7.23
N ASP A 320 15.41 3.69 -8.47
CA ASP A 320 14.91 2.70 -9.44
C ASP A 320 16.08 2.05 -10.18
N LEU A 321 16.25 0.74 -9.99
CA LEU A 321 17.26 -0.10 -10.63
C LEU A 321 16.66 -0.98 -11.73
N SER A 322 15.40 -0.78 -12.13
CA SER A 322 14.70 -1.65 -13.08
C SER A 322 15.39 -1.70 -14.45
N SER A 323 16.07 -0.61 -14.85
CA SER A 323 16.85 -0.55 -16.11
C SER A 323 18.07 -1.47 -16.13
N ARG A 324 18.47 -2.00 -14.98
CA ARG A 324 19.61 -2.92 -14.79
C ARG A 324 19.19 -4.38 -14.80
N ILE A 325 17.88 -4.65 -14.84
CA ILE A 325 17.38 -6.01 -15.00
C ILE A 325 17.54 -6.45 -16.45
N ARG A 326 18.04 -7.66 -16.65
CA ARG A 326 18.21 -8.32 -17.95
C ARG A 326 17.60 -9.71 -17.86
N CYS A 327 16.56 -9.99 -18.63
CA CYS A 327 15.94 -11.31 -18.69
C CYS A 327 16.18 -11.92 -20.07
N SER A 328 16.72 -13.15 -20.14
CA SER A 328 16.79 -13.86 -21.42
C SER A 328 15.41 -14.37 -21.87
N ASP A 329 14.56 -14.76 -20.92
CA ASP A 329 13.12 -14.95 -21.12
C ASP A 329 12.37 -14.22 -20.00
N PRO A 330 11.64 -13.13 -20.27
CA PRO A 330 10.90 -12.42 -19.24
C PRO A 330 9.86 -13.32 -18.54
N LYS A 331 9.40 -14.41 -19.15
CA LYS A 331 8.44 -15.33 -18.53
C LYS A 331 9.05 -16.22 -17.44
N ASP A 332 10.37 -16.24 -17.31
CA ASP A 332 11.08 -17.03 -16.31
C ASP A 332 12.04 -16.15 -15.50
N LEU A 333 11.63 -15.80 -14.27
CA LEU A 333 12.46 -15.01 -13.34
C LEU A 333 13.83 -15.64 -13.08
N GLY A 334 13.95 -16.97 -13.14
CA GLY A 334 15.23 -17.68 -12.95
C GLY A 334 16.28 -17.33 -14.02
N THR A 335 15.85 -16.69 -15.12
CA THR A 335 16.71 -16.25 -16.22
C THR A 335 16.97 -14.75 -16.22
N CYS A 336 16.46 -14.02 -15.22
CA CYS A 336 16.73 -12.61 -15.04
C CYS A 336 17.96 -12.37 -14.18
N SER A 337 18.85 -11.49 -14.62
CA SER A 337 19.94 -10.92 -13.84
C SER A 337 19.74 -9.44 -13.55
N VAL A 338 20.44 -8.92 -12.54
CA VAL A 338 20.57 -7.50 -12.21
C VAL A 338 22.04 -7.17 -12.30
N ASP A 339 22.46 -6.44 -13.34
CA ASP A 339 23.88 -6.11 -13.62
C ASP A 339 24.29 -4.78 -13.05
#